data_AF-A0AAZ3SDR5-F1
#
_entry.id   AF-A0AAZ3SDR5-F1
#
_cell.length_a   1.000
_cell.length_b   1.000
_cell.length_c   1.000
_cell.angle_alpha   90.00
_cell.angle_beta   90.00
_cell.angle_gamma   90.00
#
_symmetry.space_group_name_H-M   'P 1'
#
loop_
_entity.id
_entity.type
_entity.pdbx_description
1 polymer ?
#
loop_
_entity_poly.entity_id
_entity_poly.type
_entity_poly.pdbx_seq_one_letter_code
_entity_poly.pdbx_strand_id
1 'polypeptide(L)'
;KGSRLSSCPHPLAVSPSLPSDINECETIPEACKGEMKCFNHYGGYLCLPRSASVIPAQDPPSQPGTNLESTAREPFNPCPLGYEPQGDSCVDVNECERDEHDCQPSQQCINTPGAFTCQCPDGYRKVGTECIDIDECRYRYCQHRCVNVPGSFSCQCEPGFQLAGNNRSCIDVNECDMGAPCQQRCYNTYGTFLCRCDQGYELGPDGFACNDIDECSYSSYLCQFQCVNEPGKFSCQCPEGYQLLGTRLCQDINECETGEHQCTTGQTCVNIHGAYQCVDTNLCQDPYIQITDNRCVCPVTKPACRDLPFSIVHRYMSITSERSVPSDIFQIQATSVYPGAYNTFRIRSGDDNGDFYIRQINNISAMLVLARAVTGPLEYTLDLEMVSVNPLLSYQTSSALRLSIYVGPHAF
;
A
#
# COMPACT_ATOMS: atom_id res chain seq x y z
N LYS A 1 -27.35 55.88 13.19
CA LYS A 1 -26.62 54.91 12.33
C LYS A 1 -27.32 53.55 12.52
N GLY A 2 -28.43 53.24 11.87
CA GLY A 2 -28.61 52.80 10.47
C GLY A 2 -29.12 51.33 10.53
N SER A 3 -30.44 51.05 10.67
CA SER A 3 -31.50 50.93 9.62
C SER A 3 -31.53 49.52 8.99
N ARG A 4 -32.62 48.77 8.78
CA ARG A 4 -34.10 48.91 8.88
C ARG A 4 -34.70 47.50 8.71
N LEU A 5 -35.83 47.19 9.35
CA LEU A 5 -36.82 46.19 8.89
C LEU A 5 -38.12 46.41 9.67
N SER A 6 -39.20 46.75 8.97
CA SER A 6 -40.55 46.84 9.54
C SER A 6 -41.58 46.36 8.53
N SER A 7 -42.11 45.17 8.84
CA SER A 7 -43.50 44.69 8.75
C SER A 7 -44.55 45.49 7.95
N CYS A 8 -45.41 44.73 7.26
CA CYS A 8 -46.86 44.98 7.18
C CYS A 8 -47.64 43.65 7.06
N PRO A 9 -48.80 43.51 7.71
CA PRO A 9 -49.88 42.60 7.32
C PRO A 9 -51.03 43.32 6.55
N HIS A 10 -51.84 42.49 5.88
CA HIS A 10 -52.93 42.71 4.88
C HIS A 10 -54.09 43.71 5.23
N PRO A 11 -54.84 44.26 4.22
CA PRO A 11 -56.08 43.61 3.71
C PRO A 11 -56.50 43.84 2.22
N LEU A 12 -57.29 42.88 1.71
CA LEU A 12 -58.34 42.82 0.65
C LEU A 12 -58.39 43.79 -0.58
N ALA A 13 -58.38 43.14 -1.76
CA ALA A 13 -59.21 43.28 -2.98
C ALA A 13 -59.23 44.57 -3.84
N VAL A 14 -58.66 44.48 -5.06
CA VAL A 14 -59.12 45.10 -6.34
C VAL A 14 -58.59 44.24 -7.52
N SER A 15 -59.44 43.79 -8.46
CA SER A 15 -59.06 43.15 -9.75
C SER A 15 -58.50 44.17 -10.74
N PRO A 16 -57.50 43.87 -11.63
CA PRO A 16 -57.83 43.52 -13.03
C PRO A 16 -56.75 42.76 -13.87
N SER A 17 -57.13 42.47 -15.13
CA SER A 17 -56.32 42.23 -16.35
C SER A 17 -55.54 40.91 -16.51
N LEU A 18 -55.84 40.18 -17.61
CA LEU A 18 -54.95 39.17 -18.19
C LEU A 18 -53.56 39.80 -18.41
N PRO A 19 -52.46 39.09 -18.10
CA PRO A 19 -51.13 39.64 -18.31
C PRO A 19 -50.91 39.95 -19.79
N SER A 20 -50.44 41.15 -20.08
CA SER A 20 -49.89 41.50 -21.38
C SER A 20 -48.67 40.61 -21.64
N ASP A 21 -48.64 40.00 -22.83
CA ASP A 21 -47.50 39.23 -23.33
C ASP A 21 -46.20 40.03 -23.20
N ILE A 22 -45.17 39.42 -22.60
CA ILE A 22 -43.87 40.08 -22.37
C ILE A 22 -43.07 39.94 -23.65
N ASN A 23 -42.44 41.00 -24.15
CA ASN A 23 -41.59 40.89 -25.33
C ASN A 23 -40.21 40.34 -24.97
N GLU A 24 -40.02 39.01 -25.00
CA GLU A 24 -38.77 38.40 -24.56
C GLU A 24 -37.56 38.75 -25.42
N CYS A 25 -37.78 39.22 -26.66
CA CYS A 25 -36.72 39.70 -27.54
C CYS A 25 -36.07 41.02 -27.07
N GLU A 26 -36.76 41.80 -26.23
CA GLU A 26 -36.22 43.04 -25.65
C GLU A 26 -35.74 42.84 -24.21
N THR A 27 -36.27 41.85 -23.49
CA THR A 27 -35.93 41.61 -22.08
C THR A 27 -34.81 40.60 -21.86
N ILE A 28 -34.46 39.77 -22.86
CA ILE A 28 -33.38 38.76 -22.76
C ILE A 28 -32.23 39.12 -23.72
N PRO A 29 -31.05 39.54 -23.21
CA PRO A 29 -29.86 39.78 -24.03
C PRO A 29 -29.41 38.48 -24.71
N GLU A 30 -29.19 38.52 -26.03
CA GLU A 30 -28.87 37.34 -26.86
C GLU A 30 -29.90 36.19 -26.77
N ALA A 31 -31.20 36.52 -26.79
CA ALA A 31 -32.30 35.54 -26.75
C ALA A 31 -32.15 34.38 -27.76
N CYS A 32 -31.50 34.61 -28.92
CA CYS A 32 -31.18 33.60 -29.92
C CYS A 32 -29.66 33.48 -30.12
N LYS A 33 -29.12 32.24 -30.13
CA LYS A 33 -27.70 31.97 -30.41
C LYS A 33 -27.42 31.85 -31.91
N GLY A 34 -26.31 32.41 -32.39
CA GLY A 34 -25.88 32.33 -33.80
C GLY A 34 -26.47 33.41 -34.70
N GLU A 35 -26.58 33.17 -36.02
CA GLU A 35 -27.08 34.15 -37.01
C GLU A 35 -28.63 34.25 -37.11
N MET A 36 -29.33 33.92 -36.04
CA MET A 36 -30.81 33.83 -35.97
C MET A 36 -31.41 35.14 -35.42
N LYS A 37 -32.57 35.56 -35.94
CA LYS A 37 -33.31 36.76 -35.51
C LYS A 37 -34.51 36.37 -34.63
N CYS A 38 -34.70 37.09 -33.52
CA CYS A 38 -35.78 36.90 -32.57
C CYS A 38 -37.08 37.57 -33.03
N PHE A 39 -38.22 36.90 -32.86
CA PHE A 39 -39.58 37.40 -33.10
C PHE A 39 -40.47 37.11 -31.89
N ASN A 40 -41.20 38.11 -31.41
CA ASN A 40 -42.11 37.95 -30.27
C ASN A 40 -43.40 37.22 -30.68
N HIS A 41 -43.89 36.29 -29.86
CA HIS A 41 -45.12 35.55 -30.09
C HIS A 41 -45.87 35.38 -28.77
N TYR A 42 -47.20 35.47 -28.77
CA TYR A 42 -48.01 35.26 -27.56
C TYR A 42 -47.61 33.98 -26.78
N GLY A 43 -47.03 34.16 -25.58
CA GLY A 43 -46.50 33.10 -24.72
C GLY A 43 -45.00 32.79 -24.83
N GLY A 44 -44.22 33.57 -25.60
CA GLY A 44 -42.75 33.45 -25.71
C GLY A 44 -42.11 34.06 -26.98
N TYR A 45 -40.95 33.54 -27.41
CA TYR A 45 -40.26 34.05 -28.61
C TYR A 45 -39.79 32.94 -29.57
N LEU A 46 -39.66 33.30 -30.85
CA LEU A 46 -39.22 32.40 -31.93
C LEU A 46 -37.91 32.89 -32.57
N CYS A 47 -36.97 31.99 -32.81
CA CYS A 47 -35.69 32.29 -33.48
C CYS A 47 -35.69 31.76 -34.92
N LEU A 48 -35.54 32.63 -35.92
CA LEU A 48 -35.55 32.26 -37.34
C LEU A 48 -34.29 32.78 -38.08
N PRO A 49 -33.78 32.07 -39.11
CA PRO A 49 -32.63 32.51 -39.90
C PRO A 49 -32.96 33.72 -40.81
N ARG A 50 -31.97 34.58 -41.09
CA ARG A 50 -32.13 35.88 -41.80
C ARG A 50 -32.72 35.82 -43.23
N SER A 51 -32.88 34.65 -43.83
CA SER A 51 -33.34 34.47 -45.22
C SER A 51 -34.77 33.91 -45.37
N ALA A 52 -35.57 33.86 -44.30
CA ALA A 52 -36.97 33.42 -44.39
C ALA A 52 -37.94 34.59 -44.61
N SER A 53 -38.65 34.58 -45.75
CA SER A 53 -39.74 35.52 -46.06
C SER A 53 -41.07 35.01 -45.49
N VAL A 54 -41.73 35.83 -44.70
CA VAL A 54 -43.08 35.59 -44.15
C VAL A 54 -44.13 35.91 -45.23
N ILE A 55 -44.99 34.96 -45.56
CA ILE A 55 -46.19 35.19 -46.39
C ILE A 55 -47.38 35.41 -45.43
N PRO A 56 -48.16 36.50 -45.57
CA PRO A 56 -49.34 36.70 -44.75
C PRO A 56 -50.49 35.80 -45.21
N ALA A 57 -51.14 35.12 -44.27
CA ALA A 57 -52.39 34.41 -44.53
C ALA A 57 -53.52 35.43 -44.80
N GLN A 58 -54.25 35.21 -45.88
CA GLN A 58 -55.43 35.98 -46.31
C GLN A 58 -56.66 35.58 -45.49
N ASP A 59 -57.55 36.56 -45.28
CA ASP A 59 -58.89 36.37 -44.73
C ASP A 59 -59.68 35.29 -45.50
N PRO A 60 -60.49 34.47 -44.81
CA PRO A 60 -61.32 33.47 -45.46
C PRO A 60 -62.46 34.13 -46.28
N PRO A 61 -62.79 33.57 -47.46
CA PRO A 61 -63.84 34.07 -48.31
C PRO A 61 -65.25 33.80 -47.78
N SER A 62 -66.13 34.71 -48.14
CA SER A 62 -67.59 34.67 -48.05
C SER A 62 -68.18 33.35 -48.54
N GLN A 63 -69.09 32.78 -47.74
CA GLN A 63 -69.91 31.62 -48.09
C GLN A 63 -70.81 31.90 -49.31
N PRO A 64 -71.01 30.93 -50.21
CA PRO A 64 -72.10 30.94 -51.16
C PRO A 64 -73.40 30.49 -50.48
N GLY A 65 -74.48 31.23 -50.74
CA GLY A 65 -75.83 30.79 -50.39
C GLY A 65 -76.27 29.62 -51.27
N THR A 66 -77.07 28.72 -50.70
CA THR A 66 -78.20 28.08 -51.40
C THR A 66 -79.16 27.46 -50.37
N ASN A 67 -80.40 27.96 -50.44
CA ASN A 67 -81.69 27.44 -50.00
C ASN A 67 -81.77 26.30 -48.97
N LEU A 68 -82.33 26.68 -47.81
CA LEU A 68 -83.18 25.84 -46.99
C LEU A 68 -84.55 25.65 -47.69
N GLU A 69 -84.92 24.40 -47.95
CA GLU A 69 -86.31 23.98 -47.80
C GLU A 69 -86.29 22.69 -46.97
N SER A 70 -86.69 22.80 -45.70
CA SER A 70 -87.22 21.66 -44.96
C SER A 70 -88.04 22.16 -43.79
N THR A 71 -89.33 21.88 -43.87
CA THR A 71 -90.27 21.89 -42.76
C THR A 71 -90.03 20.63 -41.93
N ALA A 72 -89.75 20.78 -40.63
CA ALA A 72 -90.31 19.97 -39.55
C ALA A 72 -89.74 20.41 -38.20
N ARG A 73 -90.59 20.30 -37.19
CA ARG A 73 -90.53 20.92 -35.87
C ARG A 73 -90.28 19.79 -34.87
N GLU A 74 -89.20 19.86 -34.09
CA GLU A 74 -88.92 19.01 -32.92
C GLU A 74 -88.26 19.89 -31.82
N PRO A 75 -88.40 19.54 -30.53
CA PRO A 75 -88.58 20.48 -29.44
C PRO A 75 -87.30 21.22 -29.02
N PHE A 76 -87.47 22.49 -28.62
CA PHE A 76 -86.42 23.32 -28.02
C PHE A 76 -85.91 22.67 -26.73
N ASN A 77 -84.69 22.14 -26.76
CA ASN A 77 -83.90 21.92 -25.56
C ASN A 77 -83.26 23.28 -25.18
N PRO A 78 -83.54 23.86 -24.00
CA PRO A 78 -83.13 25.23 -23.66
C PRO A 78 -81.63 25.39 -23.33
N CYS A 79 -80.84 24.32 -23.38
CA CYS A 79 -79.41 24.31 -23.06
C CYS A 79 -78.53 24.14 -24.31
N PRO A 80 -77.30 24.72 -24.31
CA PRO A 80 -76.31 24.49 -25.37
C PRO A 80 -76.00 22.99 -25.57
N LEU A 81 -75.49 22.61 -26.75
CA LEU A 81 -75.03 21.24 -27.01
C LEU A 81 -74.00 20.80 -25.96
N GLY A 82 -74.13 19.58 -25.44
CA GLY A 82 -73.32 19.06 -24.33
C GLY A 82 -73.82 19.41 -22.93
N TYR A 83 -74.96 20.10 -22.79
CA TYR A 83 -75.56 20.45 -21.50
C TYR A 83 -77.01 19.96 -21.39
N GLU A 84 -77.40 19.52 -20.20
CA GLU A 84 -78.78 19.11 -19.89
C GLU A 84 -79.47 20.09 -18.92
N PRO A 85 -80.79 20.33 -19.09
CA PRO A 85 -81.53 21.25 -18.24
C PRO A 85 -81.80 20.64 -16.86
N GLN A 86 -81.28 21.29 -15.82
CA GLN A 86 -81.59 21.00 -14.41
C GLN A 86 -82.27 22.23 -13.78
N GLY A 87 -83.60 22.31 -13.92
CA GLY A 87 -84.37 23.49 -13.50
C GLY A 87 -84.15 24.68 -14.46
N ASP A 88 -83.75 25.83 -13.91
CA ASP A 88 -83.39 27.04 -14.68
C ASP A 88 -81.88 27.13 -15.02
N SER A 89 -81.12 26.06 -14.75
CA SER A 89 -79.67 26.00 -15.01
C SER A 89 -79.33 24.87 -15.98
N CYS A 90 -78.27 25.06 -16.75
CA CYS A 90 -77.72 24.06 -17.66
C CYS A 90 -76.51 23.43 -16.99
N VAL A 91 -76.55 22.12 -16.78
CA VAL A 91 -75.45 21.35 -16.22
C VAL A 91 -74.77 20.58 -17.33
N ASP A 92 -73.45 20.55 -17.27
CA ASP A 92 -72.59 19.83 -18.19
C ASP A 92 -72.95 18.33 -18.18
N VAL A 93 -73.17 17.76 -19.36
CA VAL A 93 -73.42 16.33 -19.49
C VAL A 93 -72.09 15.62 -19.36
N ASN A 94 -71.92 14.79 -18.34
CA ASN A 94 -70.71 13.99 -18.21
C ASN A 94 -70.80 12.76 -19.11
N GLU A 95 -70.30 12.87 -20.35
CA GLU A 95 -70.35 11.78 -21.32
C GLU A 95 -69.53 10.55 -20.87
N CYS A 96 -68.52 10.76 -20.01
CA CYS A 96 -67.69 9.70 -19.43
C CYS A 96 -68.40 8.86 -18.36
N GLU A 97 -69.35 9.44 -17.61
CA GLU A 97 -70.15 8.69 -16.63
C GLU A 97 -71.35 7.98 -17.26
N ARG A 98 -71.78 8.47 -18.43
CA ARG A 98 -72.94 7.96 -19.16
C ARG A 98 -72.59 6.93 -20.24
N ASP A 99 -71.30 6.61 -20.40
CA ASP A 99 -70.78 5.80 -21.51
C ASP A 99 -71.21 6.33 -22.91
N GLU A 100 -71.44 7.65 -23.04
CA GLU A 100 -71.89 8.34 -24.26
C GLU A 100 -70.69 8.98 -25.01
N HIS A 101 -69.56 8.28 -25.08
CA HIS A 101 -68.33 8.77 -25.73
C HIS A 101 -67.77 7.78 -26.78
N ASP A 102 -66.95 8.26 -27.71
CA ASP A 102 -66.31 7.44 -28.75
C ASP A 102 -64.82 7.12 -28.45
N CYS A 103 -64.38 7.31 -27.20
CA CYS A 103 -63.04 6.96 -26.75
C CYS A 103 -62.73 5.46 -26.94
N GLN A 104 -61.52 5.17 -27.43
CA GLN A 104 -61.05 3.79 -27.57
C GLN A 104 -60.79 3.14 -26.21
N PRO A 105 -60.85 1.80 -26.07
CA PRO A 105 -60.61 1.11 -24.80
C PRO A 105 -59.24 1.39 -24.15
N SER A 106 -58.25 1.82 -24.94
CA SER A 106 -56.91 2.19 -24.46
C SER A 106 -56.79 3.67 -24.04
N GLN A 107 -57.85 4.45 -24.15
CA GLN A 107 -57.89 5.89 -23.85
C GLN A 107 -58.75 6.15 -22.60
N GLN A 108 -58.38 7.18 -21.86
CA GLN A 108 -59.17 7.70 -20.75
C GLN A 108 -60.09 8.82 -21.25
N CYS A 109 -61.38 8.67 -21.00
CA CYS A 109 -62.36 9.73 -21.21
C CYS A 109 -62.20 10.79 -20.12
N ILE A 110 -62.08 12.06 -20.53
CA ILE A 110 -62.02 13.21 -19.65
C ILE A 110 -63.16 14.14 -20.05
N ASN A 111 -64.11 14.35 -19.14
CA ASN A 111 -65.22 15.26 -19.34
C ASN A 111 -64.74 16.71 -19.32
N THR A 112 -65.25 17.53 -20.23
CA THR A 112 -64.92 18.96 -20.34
C THR A 112 -66.19 19.78 -20.49
N PRO A 113 -66.24 21.06 -20.09
CA PRO A 113 -67.47 21.83 -20.20
C PRO A 113 -68.03 21.90 -21.63
N GLY A 114 -69.13 21.19 -21.90
CA GLY A 114 -69.83 21.10 -23.18
C GLY A 114 -69.32 20.04 -24.15
N ALA A 115 -68.38 19.17 -23.76
CA ALA A 115 -67.85 18.08 -24.59
C ALA A 115 -67.01 17.08 -23.77
N PHE A 116 -66.47 16.05 -24.41
CA PHE A 116 -65.44 15.19 -23.80
C PHE A 116 -64.14 15.20 -24.63
N THR A 117 -63.05 14.77 -24.01
CA THR A 117 -61.78 14.51 -24.69
C THR A 117 -61.23 13.15 -24.32
N CYS A 118 -60.67 12.43 -25.29
CA CYS A 118 -60.05 11.13 -25.10
C CYS A 118 -58.53 11.29 -25.09
N GLN A 119 -57.90 11.04 -23.94
CA GLN A 119 -56.46 11.14 -23.76
C GLN A 119 -55.85 9.77 -23.49
N CYS A 120 -54.58 9.60 -23.88
CA CYS A 120 -53.86 8.39 -23.48
C CYS A 120 -53.48 8.49 -22.00
N PRO A 121 -53.41 7.35 -21.27
CA PRO A 121 -52.88 7.34 -19.90
C PRO A 121 -51.47 7.94 -19.82
N ASP A 122 -51.08 8.40 -18.64
CA ASP A 122 -49.71 8.89 -18.40
C ASP A 122 -48.68 7.83 -18.82
N GLY A 123 -47.62 8.26 -19.53
CA GLY A 123 -46.60 7.36 -20.09
C GLY A 123 -46.94 6.80 -21.48
N TYR A 124 -48.09 7.15 -22.07
CA TYR A 124 -48.48 6.71 -23.41
C TYR A 124 -48.65 7.89 -24.37
N ARG A 125 -48.34 7.67 -25.65
CA ARG A 125 -48.56 8.63 -26.74
C ARG A 125 -49.56 8.10 -27.74
N LYS A 126 -50.38 9.00 -28.29
CA LYS A 126 -51.37 8.67 -29.32
C LYS A 126 -50.69 8.46 -30.68
N VAL A 127 -50.88 7.29 -31.28
CA VAL A 127 -50.42 6.98 -32.65
C VAL A 127 -51.61 6.44 -33.44
N GLY A 128 -52.17 7.27 -34.33
CA GLY A 128 -53.45 6.97 -34.95
C GLY A 128 -54.57 6.96 -33.90
N THR A 129 -55.25 5.82 -33.76
CA THR A 129 -56.33 5.61 -32.78
C THR A 129 -55.89 4.90 -31.51
N GLU A 130 -54.66 4.37 -31.46
CA GLU A 130 -54.16 3.57 -30.33
C GLU A 130 -53.20 4.37 -29.44
N CYS A 131 -53.15 3.99 -28.16
CA CYS A 131 -52.17 4.51 -27.21
C CYS A 131 -50.98 3.55 -27.15
N ILE A 132 -49.83 4.02 -27.58
CA ILE A 132 -48.58 3.26 -27.56
C ILE A 132 -47.70 3.80 -26.45
N ASP A 133 -47.12 2.89 -25.69
CA ASP A 133 -46.19 3.17 -24.62
C ASP A 133 -45.02 4.05 -25.09
N ILE A 134 -44.65 5.04 -24.29
CA ILE A 134 -43.51 5.91 -24.58
C ILE A 134 -42.26 5.18 -24.12
N ASP A 135 -41.40 4.80 -25.06
CA ASP A 135 -40.11 4.19 -24.74
C ASP A 135 -39.14 5.24 -24.19
N GLU A 136 -39.17 5.48 -22.88
CA GLU A 136 -38.31 6.50 -22.26
C GLU A 136 -36.82 6.10 -22.33
N CYS A 137 -36.52 4.81 -22.46
CA CYS A 137 -35.13 4.33 -22.55
C CYS A 137 -34.37 4.88 -23.77
N ARG A 138 -35.07 5.37 -24.80
CA ARG A 138 -34.46 6.07 -25.95
C ARG A 138 -33.77 7.39 -25.59
N TYR A 139 -34.11 7.97 -24.44
CA TYR A 139 -33.64 9.29 -24.02
C TYR A 139 -32.57 9.24 -22.92
N ARG A 140 -31.95 8.06 -22.66
CA ARG A 140 -30.85 7.87 -21.69
C ARG A 140 -31.18 8.38 -20.27
N TYR A 141 -32.39 8.07 -19.79
CA TYR A 141 -32.84 8.46 -18.46
C TYR A 141 -32.19 7.72 -17.28
N CYS A 142 -31.51 6.60 -17.55
CA CYS A 142 -30.80 5.79 -16.56
C CYS A 142 -29.28 5.94 -16.74
N GLN A 143 -28.54 5.87 -15.63
CA GLN A 143 -27.07 5.88 -15.65
C GLN A 143 -26.49 4.60 -16.25
N HIS A 144 -27.04 3.44 -15.87
CA HIS A 144 -26.64 2.12 -16.35
C HIS A 144 -27.73 1.57 -17.31
N ARG A 145 -28.36 0.44 -16.96
CA ARG A 145 -29.33 -0.23 -17.82
C ARG A 145 -30.73 0.35 -17.64
N CYS A 146 -31.43 0.59 -18.75
CA CYS A 146 -32.83 1.00 -18.77
C CYS A 146 -33.71 -0.14 -19.31
N VAL A 147 -34.84 -0.37 -18.67
CA VAL A 147 -35.86 -1.33 -19.10
C VAL A 147 -37.19 -0.59 -19.25
N ASN A 148 -37.73 -0.59 -20.46
CA ASN A 148 -39.02 0.00 -20.75
C ASN A 148 -40.15 -0.89 -20.19
N VAL A 149 -41.09 -0.32 -19.45
CA VAL A 149 -42.22 -1.05 -18.86
C VAL A 149 -43.53 -0.34 -19.21
N PRO A 150 -44.68 -1.02 -19.29
CA PRO A 150 -45.93 -0.35 -19.66
C PRO A 150 -46.24 0.85 -18.73
N GLY A 151 -46.32 2.05 -19.31
CA GLY A 151 -46.59 3.32 -18.64
C GLY A 151 -45.40 3.98 -17.96
N SER A 152 -44.19 3.40 -18.02
CA SER A 152 -42.99 3.97 -17.40
C SER A 152 -41.68 3.29 -17.83
N PHE A 153 -40.60 3.52 -17.09
CA PHE A 153 -39.33 2.83 -17.25
C PHE A 153 -38.74 2.44 -15.90
N SER A 154 -37.85 1.44 -15.90
CA SER A 154 -37.11 0.99 -14.72
C SER A 154 -35.62 1.01 -15.00
N CYS A 155 -34.85 1.65 -14.11
CA CYS A 155 -33.40 1.66 -14.16
C CYS A 155 -32.82 0.51 -13.32
N GLN A 156 -31.82 -0.17 -13.89
CA GLN A 156 -31.09 -1.26 -13.25
C GLN A 156 -29.60 -0.93 -13.23
N CYS A 157 -28.95 -1.22 -12.11
CA CYS A 157 -27.53 -1.00 -11.94
C CYS A 157 -26.74 -2.27 -12.27
N GLU A 158 -25.56 -2.09 -12.87
CA GLU A 158 -24.56 -3.16 -13.02
C GLU A 158 -24.15 -3.75 -11.66
N PRO A 159 -23.61 -4.98 -11.63
CA PRO A 159 -23.06 -5.57 -10.40
C PRO A 159 -22.04 -4.65 -9.71
N GLY A 160 -22.06 -4.61 -8.38
CA GLY A 160 -21.23 -3.68 -7.59
C GLY A 160 -21.86 -2.29 -7.39
N PHE A 161 -23.08 -2.07 -7.89
CA PHE A 161 -23.79 -0.80 -7.73
C PHE A 161 -25.22 -1.01 -7.24
N GLN A 162 -25.73 -0.01 -6.52
CA GLN A 162 -27.12 0.03 -6.05
C GLN A 162 -27.84 1.27 -6.59
N LEU A 163 -29.15 1.14 -6.78
CA LEU A 163 -29.98 2.23 -7.30
C LEU A 163 -30.13 3.32 -6.24
N ALA A 164 -29.80 4.55 -6.60
CA ALA A 164 -29.93 5.71 -5.74
C ALA A 164 -31.42 6.07 -5.52
N GLY A 165 -31.73 6.87 -4.48
CA GLY A 165 -33.10 7.25 -4.15
C GLY A 165 -33.85 8.05 -5.23
N ASN A 166 -33.17 8.47 -6.30
CA ASN A 166 -33.78 9.09 -7.48
C ASN A 166 -34.26 8.07 -8.53
N ASN A 167 -34.08 6.77 -8.29
CA ASN A 167 -34.41 5.65 -9.18
C ASN A 167 -33.77 5.73 -10.59
N ARG A 168 -32.68 6.49 -10.75
CA ARG A 168 -32.05 6.74 -12.07
C ARG A 168 -30.53 6.59 -12.04
N SER A 169 -29.92 7.02 -10.95
CA SER A 169 -28.47 6.97 -10.74
C SER A 169 -28.08 5.68 -10.01
N CYS A 170 -26.86 5.23 -10.28
CA CYS A 170 -26.26 4.07 -9.65
C CYS A 170 -25.10 4.55 -8.80
N ILE A 171 -25.16 4.24 -7.50
CA ILE A 171 -24.08 4.51 -6.56
C ILE A 171 -23.31 3.23 -6.32
N ASP A 172 -22.00 3.40 -6.23
CA ASP A 172 -21.07 2.32 -5.93
C ASP A 172 -21.40 1.69 -4.58
N VAL A 173 -21.39 0.36 -4.52
CA VAL A 173 -21.56 -0.38 -3.29
C VAL A 173 -20.20 -0.50 -2.64
N ASN A 174 -20.06 -0.02 -1.40
CA ASN A 174 -18.84 -0.22 -0.66
C ASN A 174 -18.81 -1.63 -0.07
N GLU A 175 -18.18 -2.59 -0.75
CA GLU A 175 -18.12 -3.97 -0.25
C GLU A 175 -17.29 -4.08 1.04
N CYS A 176 -16.36 -3.15 1.30
CA CYS A 176 -15.61 -3.12 2.56
C CYS A 176 -16.52 -2.86 3.77
N ASP A 177 -17.51 -1.98 3.63
CA ASP A 177 -18.49 -1.71 4.69
C ASP A 177 -19.48 -2.87 4.89
N MET A 178 -19.61 -3.74 3.87
CA MET A 178 -20.46 -4.93 3.89
C MET A 178 -19.74 -6.19 4.37
N GLY A 179 -18.48 -6.09 4.81
CA GLY A 179 -17.71 -7.22 5.30
C GLY A 179 -17.07 -8.04 4.18
N ALA A 180 -16.40 -7.36 3.24
CA ALA A 180 -15.58 -7.99 2.22
C ALA A 180 -14.64 -9.08 2.80
N PRO A 181 -14.39 -10.18 2.08
CA PRO A 181 -13.63 -11.34 2.55
C PRO A 181 -12.11 -11.10 2.68
N CYS A 182 -11.65 -9.85 2.71
CA CYS A 182 -10.23 -9.53 2.86
C CYS A 182 -9.71 -9.98 4.24
N GLN A 183 -8.61 -10.74 4.27
CA GLN A 183 -8.01 -11.15 5.54
C GLN A 183 -7.44 -9.98 6.34
N GLN A 184 -6.91 -8.95 5.66
CA GLN A 184 -6.24 -7.81 6.28
C GLN A 184 -6.90 -6.48 5.87
N ARG A 185 -6.45 -5.84 4.79
CA ARG A 185 -6.99 -4.52 4.39
C ARG A 185 -7.90 -4.62 3.17
N CYS A 186 -9.04 -3.95 3.24
CA CYS A 186 -9.96 -3.78 2.12
C CYS A 186 -9.92 -2.34 1.58
N TYR A 187 -9.95 -2.21 0.26
CA TYR A 187 -10.05 -0.93 -0.43
C TYR A 187 -11.22 -1.00 -1.40
N ASN A 188 -12.22 -0.15 -1.18
CA ASN A 188 -13.32 0.00 -2.10
C ASN A 188 -12.84 0.67 -3.38
N THR A 189 -13.25 0.14 -4.52
CA THR A 189 -12.95 0.70 -5.84
C THR A 189 -14.25 0.82 -6.64
N TYR A 190 -14.22 1.45 -7.81
CA TYR A 190 -15.46 1.68 -8.56
C TYR A 190 -15.96 0.36 -9.19
N GLY A 191 -17.10 -0.13 -8.71
CA GLY A 191 -17.80 -1.35 -9.13
C GLY A 191 -17.26 -2.65 -8.53
N THR A 192 -16.31 -2.58 -7.60
CA THR A 192 -15.69 -3.73 -6.93
C THR A 192 -14.78 -3.28 -5.79
N PHE A 193 -14.12 -4.21 -5.12
CA PHE A 193 -13.12 -3.94 -4.08
C PHE A 193 -11.81 -4.68 -4.35
N LEU A 194 -10.76 -4.27 -3.65
CA LEU A 194 -9.45 -4.90 -3.69
C LEU A 194 -8.95 -5.14 -2.26
N CYS A 195 -8.46 -6.35 -2.00
CA CYS A 195 -7.74 -6.64 -0.78
C CYS A 195 -6.25 -6.34 -0.94
N ARG A 196 -5.62 -5.85 0.12
CA ARG A 196 -4.16 -5.71 0.20
C ARG A 196 -3.65 -6.18 1.55
N CYS A 197 -2.42 -6.68 1.51
CA CYS A 197 -1.75 -7.20 2.68
C CYS A 197 -0.85 -6.17 3.37
N ASP A 198 -0.60 -6.42 4.64
CA ASP A 198 0.37 -5.76 5.48
C ASP A 198 1.79 -6.03 5.02
N GLN A 199 2.72 -5.20 5.49
CA GLN A 199 4.13 -5.42 5.18
C GLN A 199 4.57 -6.78 5.73
N GLY A 200 5.34 -7.53 4.95
CA GLY A 200 5.75 -8.91 5.28
C GLY A 200 4.74 -9.98 4.84
N TYR A 201 3.66 -9.60 4.14
CA TYR A 201 2.68 -10.54 3.60
C TYR A 201 2.48 -10.32 2.10
N GLU A 202 2.19 -11.41 1.38
CA GLU A 202 1.81 -11.40 -0.02
C GLU A 202 0.35 -11.83 -0.21
N LEU A 203 -0.30 -11.26 -1.24
CA LEU A 203 -1.68 -11.58 -1.55
C LEU A 203 -1.75 -12.95 -2.23
N GLY A 204 -2.57 -13.83 -1.66
CA GLY A 204 -2.82 -15.17 -2.19
C GLY A 204 -3.47 -15.14 -3.58
N PRO A 205 -3.45 -16.28 -4.29
CA PRO A 205 -4.03 -16.39 -5.63
C PRO A 205 -5.56 -16.25 -5.64
N ASP A 206 -6.20 -16.38 -4.49
CA ASP A 206 -7.62 -16.09 -4.29
C ASP A 206 -7.94 -14.59 -4.29
N GLY A 207 -6.92 -13.73 -4.14
CA GLY A 207 -7.07 -12.28 -4.05
C GLY A 207 -7.60 -11.79 -2.70
N PHE A 208 -7.68 -12.66 -1.68
CA PHE A 208 -8.29 -12.35 -0.39
C PHE A 208 -7.39 -12.70 0.80
N ALA A 209 -6.70 -13.84 0.74
CA ALA A 209 -5.78 -14.29 1.76
C ALA A 209 -4.47 -13.51 1.70
N CYS A 210 -3.86 -13.30 2.86
CA CYS A 210 -2.54 -12.71 3.02
C CYS A 210 -1.62 -13.75 3.65
N ASN A 211 -0.73 -14.28 2.83
CA ASN A 211 0.23 -15.28 3.23
C ASN A 211 1.50 -14.59 3.71
N ASP A 212 2.07 -15.10 4.78
CA ASP A 212 3.34 -14.64 5.30
C ASP A 212 4.46 -14.87 4.27
N ILE A 213 5.31 -13.86 4.07
CA ILE A 213 6.47 -13.96 3.18
C ILE A 213 7.59 -14.60 3.97
N ASP A 214 7.95 -15.84 3.66
CA ASP A 214 9.09 -16.50 4.30
C ASP A 214 10.41 -15.91 3.79
N GLU A 215 10.90 -14.84 4.44
CA GLU A 215 12.13 -14.16 4.01
C GLU A 215 13.34 -15.09 4.06
N CYS A 216 13.38 -16.02 5.02
CA CYS A 216 14.46 -16.99 5.18
C CYS A 216 14.57 -17.95 3.99
N SER A 217 13.48 -18.21 3.27
CA SER A 217 13.49 -19.03 2.06
C SER A 217 14.08 -18.30 0.83
N TYR A 218 14.04 -16.97 0.80
CA TYR A 218 14.52 -16.18 -0.35
C TYR A 218 16.04 -15.97 -0.35
N SER A 219 16.67 -15.86 0.82
CA SER A 219 18.11 -15.61 0.90
C SER A 219 18.73 -16.14 2.19
N SER A 220 19.75 -16.98 2.05
CA SER A 220 20.57 -17.47 3.15
C SER A 220 21.50 -16.40 3.75
N TYR A 221 21.62 -15.21 3.13
CA TYR A 221 22.51 -14.14 3.57
C TYR A 221 21.79 -13.06 4.40
N LEU A 222 20.54 -13.28 4.79
CA LEU A 222 19.78 -12.31 5.60
C LEU A 222 20.32 -12.17 7.03
N CYS A 223 20.80 -13.26 7.60
CA CYS A 223 21.35 -13.34 8.95
C CYS A 223 22.78 -13.87 8.88
N GLN A 224 23.64 -13.44 9.81
CA GLN A 224 25.02 -13.95 9.87
C GLN A 224 25.09 -15.43 10.30
N PHE A 225 24.11 -15.90 11.08
CA PHE A 225 24.03 -17.29 11.53
C PHE A 225 22.73 -17.99 11.11
N GLN A 226 21.64 -17.78 11.86
CA GLN A 226 20.37 -18.47 11.63
C GLN A 226 19.24 -17.46 11.42
N CYS A 227 18.51 -17.64 10.34
CA CYS A 227 17.26 -16.91 10.07
C CYS A 227 16.08 -17.72 10.60
N VAL A 228 15.14 -17.04 11.26
CA VAL A 228 13.88 -17.62 11.72
C VAL A 228 12.73 -16.78 11.18
N ASN A 229 11.89 -17.40 10.36
CA ASN A 229 10.72 -16.77 9.80
C ASN A 229 9.63 -16.60 10.88
N GLU A 230 9.02 -15.43 10.94
CA GLU A 230 7.94 -15.10 11.87
C GLU A 230 6.77 -14.44 11.10
N PRO A 231 5.55 -14.40 11.63
CA PRO A 231 4.46 -13.75 10.92
C PRO A 231 4.69 -12.24 10.71
N GLY A 232 4.86 -11.83 9.45
CA GLY A 232 5.04 -10.47 8.95
C GLY A 232 6.48 -9.94 9.02
N LYS A 233 7.44 -10.77 9.40
CA LYS A 233 8.85 -10.40 9.56
C LYS A 233 9.73 -11.64 9.75
N PHE A 234 11.04 -11.46 9.71
CA PHE A 234 11.98 -12.45 10.21
C PHE A 234 12.80 -11.93 11.39
N SER A 235 13.40 -12.86 12.13
CA SER A 235 14.40 -12.57 13.15
C SER A 235 15.67 -13.37 12.91
N CYS A 236 16.80 -12.82 13.34
CA CYS A 236 18.09 -13.52 13.30
C CYS A 236 18.42 -14.03 14.70
N GLN A 237 18.84 -15.29 14.77
CA GLN A 237 19.30 -15.92 16.01
C GLN A 237 20.81 -16.17 15.92
N CYS A 238 21.49 -15.89 17.03
CA CYS A 238 22.91 -16.15 17.20
C CYS A 238 23.09 -17.45 17.99
N PRO A 239 24.21 -18.16 17.77
CA PRO A 239 24.51 -19.36 18.55
C PRO A 239 24.84 -19.00 20.00
N GLU A 240 24.92 -20.03 20.84
CA GLU A 240 25.31 -19.87 22.24
C GLU A 240 26.69 -19.18 22.36
N GLY A 241 26.83 -18.29 23.36
CA GLY A 241 28.02 -17.44 23.52
C GLY A 241 28.05 -16.18 22.63
N TYR A 242 27.02 -15.97 21.79
CA TYR A 242 26.91 -14.79 20.93
C TYR A 242 25.61 -14.03 21.18
N GLN A 243 25.68 -12.72 21.06
CA GLN A 243 24.53 -11.81 21.13
C GLN A 243 24.29 -11.11 19.78
N LEU A 244 23.03 -10.78 19.51
CA LEU A 244 22.66 -10.08 18.28
C LEU A 244 23.09 -8.61 18.37
N LEU A 245 24.06 -8.22 17.53
CA LEU A 245 24.48 -6.85 17.34
C LEU A 245 23.66 -6.21 16.22
N GLY A 246 22.79 -5.27 16.58
CA GLY A 246 21.83 -4.67 15.65
C GLY A 246 20.70 -5.65 15.34
N THR A 247 20.51 -5.99 14.07
CA THR A 247 19.39 -6.87 13.63
C THR A 247 19.83 -8.15 12.94
N ARG A 248 21.10 -8.30 12.55
CA ARG A 248 21.55 -9.38 11.66
C ARG A 248 22.91 -9.98 11.99
N LEU A 249 23.73 -9.28 12.77
CA LEU A 249 25.11 -9.68 13.06
C LEU A 249 25.19 -10.32 14.44
N CYS A 250 26.05 -11.30 14.60
CA CYS A 250 26.36 -11.95 15.85
C CYS A 250 27.70 -11.44 16.37
N GLN A 251 27.68 -10.96 17.60
CA GLN A 251 28.87 -10.52 18.32
C GLN A 251 29.11 -11.46 19.48
N ASP A 252 30.36 -11.87 19.62
CA ASP A 252 30.87 -12.63 20.74
C ASP A 252 30.54 -11.93 22.08
N ILE A 253 30.02 -12.68 23.04
CA ILE A 253 29.80 -12.17 24.40
C ILE A 253 31.14 -12.27 25.12
N ASN A 254 31.67 -11.16 25.61
CA ASN A 254 32.92 -11.18 26.36
C ASN A 254 32.64 -11.51 27.83
N GLU A 255 32.65 -12.78 28.22
CA GLU A 255 32.29 -13.19 29.58
C GLU A 255 33.32 -12.73 30.63
N CYS A 256 34.55 -12.42 30.17
CA CYS A 256 35.59 -11.82 31.01
C CYS A 256 35.29 -10.36 31.36
N GLU A 257 34.60 -9.62 30.48
CA GLU A 257 34.17 -8.24 30.73
C GLU A 257 32.82 -8.17 31.44
N THR A 258 31.89 -9.08 31.14
CA THR A 258 30.58 -9.13 31.81
C THR A 258 30.69 -9.65 33.24
N GLY A 259 31.75 -10.41 33.55
CA GLY A 259 31.94 -11.05 34.86
C GLY A 259 31.13 -12.34 35.02
N GLU A 260 30.58 -12.88 33.93
CA GLU A 260 29.81 -14.14 33.92
C GLU A 260 30.72 -15.39 33.85
N HIS A 261 32.04 -15.19 33.79
CA HIS A 261 33.02 -16.27 33.82
C HIS A 261 33.06 -17.02 35.17
N GLN A 262 33.33 -18.33 35.13
CA GLN A 262 33.42 -19.19 36.33
C GLN A 262 34.86 -19.51 36.76
N CYS A 263 35.82 -18.62 36.47
CA CYS A 263 37.23 -18.81 36.84
C CYS A 263 37.48 -18.74 38.36
N THR A 264 38.38 -19.59 38.84
CA THR A 264 38.74 -19.69 40.27
C THR A 264 39.82 -18.69 40.68
N THR A 265 40.03 -18.50 41.99
CA THR A 265 41.10 -17.65 42.53
C THR A 265 42.47 -18.26 42.18
N GLY A 266 43.22 -17.60 41.29
CA GLY A 266 44.48 -18.12 40.72
C GLY A 266 44.40 -18.41 39.21
N GLN A 267 43.26 -18.12 38.58
CA GLN A 267 43.08 -18.19 37.13
C GLN A 267 42.84 -16.80 36.54
N THR A 268 43.32 -16.59 35.32
CA THR A 268 43.02 -15.43 34.50
C THR A 268 41.95 -15.82 33.48
N CYS A 269 40.95 -14.97 33.28
CA CYS A 269 39.95 -15.15 32.23
C CYS A 269 40.50 -14.71 30.88
N VAL A 270 40.33 -15.54 29.85
CA VAL A 270 40.62 -15.24 28.46
C VAL A 270 39.34 -15.38 27.66
N ASN A 271 38.93 -14.30 26.99
CA ASN A 271 37.78 -14.32 26.10
C ASN A 271 38.12 -15.04 24.80
N ILE A 272 37.28 -15.99 24.38
CA ILE A 272 37.47 -16.76 23.14
C ILE A 272 36.18 -16.71 22.30
N HIS A 273 36.28 -17.02 21.01
CA HIS A 273 35.08 -16.95 20.15
C HIS A 273 34.04 -18.02 20.54
N GLY A 274 32.94 -17.57 21.11
CA GLY A 274 31.79 -18.34 21.56
C GLY A 274 31.84 -18.80 23.03
N ALA A 275 32.87 -18.41 23.79
CA ALA A 275 33.03 -18.81 25.18
C ALA A 275 34.14 -18.01 25.89
N TYR A 276 34.44 -18.40 27.13
CA TYR A 276 35.65 -17.98 27.83
C TYR A 276 36.50 -19.20 28.25
N GLN A 277 37.77 -18.94 28.51
CA GLN A 277 38.68 -19.94 29.06
C GLN A 277 39.39 -19.40 30.31
N CYS A 278 39.41 -20.22 31.36
CA CYS A 278 40.14 -19.94 32.58
C CYS A 278 41.53 -20.58 32.48
N VAL A 279 42.56 -19.74 32.43
CA VAL A 279 43.95 -20.19 32.35
C VAL A 279 44.64 -19.94 33.68
N ASP A 280 45.39 -20.93 34.17
CA ASP A 280 46.09 -20.79 35.45
C ASP A 280 47.13 -19.67 35.36
N THR A 281 47.31 -18.91 36.45
CA THR A 281 48.36 -17.88 36.49
C THR A 281 49.75 -18.50 36.63
N ASN A 282 49.89 -19.73 37.13
CA ASN A 282 51.17 -20.43 37.30
C ASN A 282 51.50 -21.34 36.10
N LEU A 283 51.93 -20.75 34.99
CA LEU A 283 52.13 -21.44 33.71
C LEU A 283 53.53 -22.05 33.52
N CYS A 284 54.50 -21.66 34.36
CA CYS A 284 55.89 -22.03 34.15
C CYS A 284 56.20 -23.46 34.62
N GLN A 285 56.61 -24.31 33.69
CA GLN A 285 57.12 -25.65 33.98
C GLN A 285 58.61 -25.60 34.35
N ASP A 286 59.08 -26.46 35.25
CA ASP A 286 60.51 -26.61 35.51
C ASP A 286 61.25 -26.94 34.20
N PRO A 287 62.40 -26.29 33.88
CA PRO A 287 63.27 -25.48 34.74
C PRO A 287 62.95 -23.98 34.82
N TYR A 288 61.88 -23.50 34.18
CA TYR A 288 61.55 -22.08 34.16
C TYR A 288 61.09 -21.54 35.52
N ILE A 289 61.40 -20.28 35.77
CA ILE A 289 60.94 -19.54 36.94
C ILE A 289 60.00 -18.43 36.47
N GLN A 290 58.86 -18.32 37.13
CA GLN A 290 57.88 -17.29 36.83
C GLN A 290 58.33 -15.93 37.34
N ILE A 291 58.32 -14.94 36.45
CA ILE A 291 58.64 -13.54 36.77
C ILE A 291 57.37 -12.69 36.84
N THR A 292 56.44 -12.93 35.92
CA THR A 292 55.08 -12.36 35.93
C THR A 292 54.09 -13.43 35.48
N ASP A 293 52.78 -13.16 35.60
CA ASP A 293 51.70 -14.12 35.24
C ASP A 293 51.88 -14.78 33.87
N ASN A 294 52.40 -14.03 32.89
CA ASN A 294 52.58 -14.50 31.51
C ASN A 294 54.04 -14.60 31.06
N ARG A 295 55.02 -14.49 31.97
CA ARG A 295 56.44 -14.52 31.61
C ARG A 295 57.25 -15.44 32.50
N CYS A 296 57.85 -16.42 31.85
CA CYS A 296 58.75 -17.40 32.43
C CYS A 296 60.19 -17.10 31.97
N VAL A 297 61.17 -17.22 32.86
CA VAL A 297 62.60 -17.03 32.53
C VAL A 297 63.37 -18.28 32.94
N CYS A 298 64.27 -18.71 32.06
CA CYS A 298 65.22 -19.77 32.34
C CYS A 298 66.55 -19.14 32.77
N PRO A 299 66.86 -19.10 34.08
CA PRO A 299 68.08 -18.46 34.54
C PRO A 299 69.31 -19.26 34.10
N VAL A 300 70.36 -18.55 33.68
CA VAL A 300 71.65 -19.15 33.27
C VAL A 300 72.34 -19.95 34.38
N THR A 301 71.91 -19.78 35.63
CA THR A 301 72.40 -20.54 36.80
C THR A 301 71.90 -21.98 36.84
N LYS A 302 70.78 -22.30 36.15
CA LYS A 302 70.25 -23.67 36.07
C LYS A 302 70.86 -24.41 34.86
N PRO A 303 71.56 -25.55 35.06
CA PRO A 303 72.16 -26.31 33.95
C PRO A 303 71.15 -26.77 32.90
N ALA A 304 69.92 -27.09 33.33
CA ALA A 304 68.82 -27.50 32.46
C ALA A 304 68.38 -26.41 31.46
N CYS A 305 68.76 -25.14 31.69
CA CYS A 305 68.39 -24.01 30.83
C CYS A 305 69.33 -23.80 29.63
N ARG A 306 70.44 -24.56 29.52
CA ARG A 306 71.51 -24.28 28.55
C ARG A 306 71.04 -24.22 27.10
N ASP A 307 70.16 -25.14 26.70
CA ASP A 307 69.66 -25.27 25.33
C ASP A 307 68.19 -24.88 25.19
N LEU A 308 67.64 -24.19 26.19
CA LEU A 308 66.26 -23.73 26.23
C LEU A 308 66.18 -22.21 25.99
N PRO A 309 65.07 -21.71 25.42
CA PRO A 309 64.85 -20.28 25.28
C PRO A 309 65.01 -19.55 26.61
N PHE A 310 65.69 -18.40 26.59
CA PHE A 310 65.97 -17.60 27.79
C PHE A 310 64.68 -17.15 28.48
N SER A 311 63.65 -16.82 27.70
CA SER A 311 62.34 -16.49 28.24
C SER A 311 61.23 -17.07 27.37
N ILE A 312 60.13 -17.43 28.02
CA ILE A 312 58.86 -17.81 27.39
C ILE A 312 57.81 -16.79 27.82
N VAL A 313 57.13 -16.20 26.85
CA VAL A 313 55.96 -15.35 27.09
C VAL A 313 54.72 -16.09 26.63
N HIS A 314 53.69 -16.16 27.47
CA HIS A 314 52.41 -16.76 27.14
C HIS A 314 51.45 -15.69 26.59
N ARG A 315 50.79 -16.00 25.48
CA ARG A 315 49.73 -15.18 24.88
C ARG A 315 48.59 -16.07 24.42
N TYR A 316 47.40 -15.51 24.48
CA TYR A 316 46.17 -16.17 24.09
C TYR A 316 45.45 -15.31 23.07
N MET A 317 44.86 -15.93 22.07
CA MET A 317 44.01 -15.27 21.10
C MET A 317 42.97 -16.25 20.56
N SER A 318 41.92 -15.73 19.96
CA SER A 318 40.93 -16.53 19.25
C SER A 318 40.80 -16.06 17.80
N ILE A 319 40.39 -16.98 16.93
CA ILE A 319 40.02 -16.73 15.52
C ILE A 319 38.73 -17.46 15.19
N THR A 320 38.00 -16.99 14.18
CA THR A 320 36.81 -17.66 13.66
C THR A 320 37.18 -18.85 12.75
N SER A 321 36.28 -19.82 12.64
CA SER A 321 36.43 -20.94 11.70
C SER A 321 36.44 -20.48 10.25
N GLU A 322 37.00 -21.28 9.35
CA GLU A 322 36.90 -21.09 7.89
C GLU A 322 37.28 -19.69 7.39
N ARG A 323 38.16 -19.02 8.15
CA ARG A 323 38.67 -17.70 7.78
C ARG A 323 39.33 -17.76 6.41
N SER A 324 39.21 -16.66 5.65
CA SER A 324 39.86 -16.55 4.34
C SER A 324 41.37 -16.75 4.45
N VAL A 325 41.96 -17.49 3.51
CA VAL A 325 43.40 -17.76 3.50
C VAL A 325 44.05 -17.32 2.19
N PRO A 326 45.29 -16.80 2.23
CA PRO A 326 46.11 -16.59 3.44
C PRO A 326 45.64 -15.37 4.26
N SER A 327 45.62 -15.50 5.60
CA SER A 327 45.24 -14.41 6.51
C SER A 327 46.37 -14.12 7.50
N ASP A 328 46.71 -12.85 7.65
CA ASP A 328 47.59 -12.38 8.72
C ASP A 328 46.86 -12.52 10.07
N ILE A 329 47.45 -13.22 11.05
CA ILE A 329 46.80 -13.57 12.31
C ILE A 329 47.44 -12.85 13.50
N PHE A 330 48.76 -12.85 13.59
CA PHE A 330 49.46 -12.30 14.76
C PHE A 330 50.81 -11.69 14.37
N GLN A 331 51.01 -10.41 14.69
CA GLN A 331 52.28 -9.74 14.46
C GLN A 331 53.23 -9.94 15.65
N ILE A 332 54.39 -10.50 15.38
CA ILE A 332 55.47 -10.70 16.34
C ILE A 332 56.43 -9.52 16.23
N GLN A 333 56.80 -8.94 17.37
CA GLN A 333 57.76 -7.84 17.42
C GLN A 333 58.79 -8.05 18.54
N ALA A 334 60.06 -7.85 18.19
CA ALA A 334 61.18 -7.92 19.14
C ALA A 334 61.16 -6.69 20.07
N THR A 335 61.28 -6.91 21.38
CA THR A 335 61.27 -5.86 22.39
C THR A 335 62.63 -5.21 22.63
N SER A 336 63.73 -5.92 22.34
CA SER A 336 65.10 -5.41 22.47
C SER A 336 65.90 -5.71 21.22
N VAL A 337 66.46 -4.67 20.61
CA VAL A 337 67.26 -4.78 19.38
C VAL A 337 68.68 -4.34 19.70
N TYR A 338 69.63 -5.27 19.66
CA TYR A 338 71.04 -4.91 19.78
C TYR A 338 71.53 -4.32 18.45
N PRO A 339 72.25 -3.19 18.45
CA PRO A 339 72.85 -2.66 17.23
C PRO A 339 73.72 -3.72 16.54
N GLY A 340 73.45 -4.00 15.28
CA GLY A 340 74.16 -5.02 14.50
C GLY A 340 73.71 -6.47 14.71
N ALA A 341 72.69 -6.73 15.53
CA ALA A 341 72.12 -8.08 15.66
C ALA A 341 71.08 -8.37 14.56
N TYR A 342 71.10 -9.59 14.06
CA TYR A 342 70.12 -10.11 13.11
C TYR A 342 69.13 -10.99 13.86
N ASN A 343 67.83 -10.75 13.67
CA ASN A 343 66.79 -11.57 14.27
C ASN A 343 66.09 -12.42 13.21
N THR A 344 65.93 -13.70 13.51
CA THR A 344 65.14 -14.64 12.72
C THR A 344 63.99 -15.16 13.55
N PHE A 345 62.85 -15.39 12.89
CA PHE A 345 61.61 -15.84 13.53
C PHE A 345 61.21 -17.19 12.91
N ARG A 346 60.88 -18.17 13.74
CA ARG A 346 60.47 -19.51 13.29
C ARG A 346 59.40 -20.11 14.20
N ILE A 347 58.58 -21.00 13.65
CA ILE A 347 57.72 -21.88 14.44
C ILE A 347 58.60 -23.04 14.93
N ARG A 348 58.75 -23.18 16.24
CA ARG A 348 59.57 -24.24 16.86
C ARG A 348 58.78 -25.53 17.03
N SER A 349 57.50 -25.44 17.39
CA SER A 349 56.59 -26.57 17.59
C SER A 349 55.12 -26.09 17.61
N GLY A 350 54.19 -27.03 17.47
CA GLY A 350 52.74 -26.80 17.58
C GLY A 350 51.98 -26.68 16.26
N ASP A 351 52.69 -26.71 15.12
CA ASP A 351 52.11 -26.65 13.78
C ASP A 351 52.41 -27.92 12.97
N ASP A 352 51.95 -29.06 13.46
CA ASP A 352 52.25 -30.37 12.87
C ASP A 352 51.62 -30.54 11.46
N ASN A 353 50.54 -29.81 11.18
CA ASN A 353 49.80 -29.89 9.91
C ASN A 353 50.28 -28.87 8.85
N GLY A 354 51.12 -27.90 9.24
CA GLY A 354 51.53 -26.79 8.37
C GLY A 354 50.37 -25.85 8.06
N ASP A 355 49.50 -25.61 9.04
CA ASP A 355 48.38 -24.68 8.94
C ASP A 355 48.85 -23.23 9.06
N PHE A 356 50.06 -23.01 9.57
CA PHE A 356 50.65 -21.69 9.76
C PHE A 356 52.01 -21.57 9.06
N TYR A 357 52.41 -20.34 8.80
CA TYR A 357 53.81 -20.04 8.48
C TYR A 357 54.19 -18.64 8.97
N ILE A 358 55.49 -18.41 9.11
CA ILE A 358 56.00 -17.09 9.47
C ILE A 358 56.47 -16.37 8.21
N ARG A 359 55.94 -15.17 8.00
CA ARG A 359 56.41 -14.22 6.98
C ARG A 359 57.23 -13.14 7.67
N GLN A 360 58.54 -13.13 7.43
CA GLN A 360 59.41 -12.08 7.99
C GLN A 360 59.11 -10.73 7.31
N ILE A 361 58.85 -9.69 8.12
CA ILE A 361 58.56 -8.35 7.62
C ILE A 361 59.86 -7.53 7.57
N ASN A 362 60.60 -7.52 8.68
CA ASN A 362 61.88 -6.83 8.78
C ASN A 362 62.75 -7.51 9.87
N ASN A 363 63.87 -6.88 10.24
CA ASN A 363 64.79 -7.44 11.24
C ASN A 363 64.22 -7.48 12.66
N ILE A 364 63.07 -6.86 12.94
CA ILE A 364 62.51 -6.74 14.29
C ILE A 364 61.07 -7.24 14.38
N SER A 365 60.47 -7.65 13.26
CA SER A 365 59.09 -8.08 13.22
C SER A 365 58.82 -9.12 12.14
N ALA A 366 57.85 -9.97 12.42
CA ALA A 366 57.35 -11.00 11.52
C ALA A 366 55.84 -11.16 11.70
N MET A 367 55.16 -11.72 10.71
CA MET A 367 53.73 -12.03 10.75
C MET A 367 53.55 -13.55 10.82
N LEU A 368 52.76 -14.02 11.78
CA LEU A 368 52.17 -15.35 11.73
C LEU A 368 50.97 -15.31 10.77
N VAL A 369 51.02 -16.14 9.74
CA VAL A 369 50.01 -16.20 8.67
C VAL A 369 49.35 -17.56 8.69
N LEU A 370 48.01 -17.57 8.63
CA LEU A 370 47.21 -18.77 8.43
C LEU A 370 47.31 -19.17 6.95
N ALA A 371 47.87 -20.35 6.70
CA ALA A 371 48.10 -20.90 5.36
C ALA A 371 46.86 -21.65 4.82
N ARG A 372 46.07 -22.25 5.72
CA ARG A 372 44.94 -23.12 5.40
C ARG A 372 43.75 -22.79 6.28
N ALA A 373 42.55 -22.88 5.70
CA ALA A 373 41.33 -22.72 6.47
C ALA A 373 41.25 -23.83 7.53
N VAL A 374 40.95 -23.45 8.77
CA VAL A 374 40.82 -24.35 9.91
C VAL A 374 39.39 -24.30 10.41
N THR A 375 38.86 -25.46 10.80
CA THR A 375 37.50 -25.59 11.32
C THR A 375 37.57 -25.98 12.79
N GLY A 376 36.97 -25.16 13.64
CA GLY A 376 36.88 -25.36 15.08
C GLY A 376 35.69 -26.25 15.48
N PRO A 377 35.51 -26.53 16.79
CA PRO A 377 36.34 -26.05 17.89
C PRO A 377 37.70 -26.77 17.93
N LEU A 378 38.78 -25.99 17.94
CA LEU A 378 40.16 -26.51 17.95
C LEU A 378 41.09 -25.53 18.70
N GLU A 379 42.12 -26.05 19.34
CA GLU A 379 43.15 -25.24 20.01
C GLU A 379 44.54 -25.58 19.44
N TYR A 380 45.30 -24.55 19.10
CA TYR A 380 46.72 -24.65 18.78
C TYR A 380 47.55 -24.06 19.90
N THR A 381 48.66 -24.71 20.25
CA THR A 381 49.69 -24.12 21.11
C THR A 381 51.00 -24.03 20.33
N LEU A 382 51.25 -22.85 19.75
CA LEU A 382 52.43 -22.59 18.92
C LEU A 382 53.57 -22.03 19.75
N ASP A 383 54.74 -22.66 19.69
CA ASP A 383 55.97 -22.08 20.23
C ASP A 383 56.71 -21.33 19.12
N LEU A 384 56.59 -20.00 19.12
CA LEU A 384 57.22 -19.12 18.15
C LEU A 384 58.56 -18.63 18.72
N GLU A 385 59.67 -19.00 18.08
CA GLU A 385 61.01 -18.67 18.55
C GLU A 385 61.59 -17.51 17.75
N MET A 386 62.07 -16.49 18.47
CA MET A 386 62.95 -15.46 17.93
C MET A 386 64.39 -15.80 18.33
N VAL A 387 65.26 -15.93 17.34
CA VAL A 387 66.70 -16.11 17.54
C VAL A 387 67.40 -14.81 17.16
N SER A 388 68.13 -14.23 18.12
CA SER A 388 68.94 -13.04 17.90
C SER A 388 70.41 -13.43 17.88
N VAL A 389 71.09 -13.13 16.77
CA VAL A 389 72.52 -13.39 16.58
C VAL A 389 73.25 -12.07 16.49
N ASN A 390 74.20 -11.84 17.40
CA ASN A 390 75.09 -10.68 17.36
C ASN A 390 76.50 -11.09 16.88
N PRO A 391 76.88 -10.78 15.62
CA PRO A 391 78.18 -11.19 15.07
C PRO A 391 79.37 -10.55 15.80
N LEU A 392 79.18 -9.37 16.40
CA LEU A 392 80.26 -8.61 17.05
C LEU A 392 80.62 -9.16 18.42
N LEU A 393 79.68 -9.81 19.10
CA LEU A 393 79.83 -10.26 20.48
C LEU A 393 79.76 -11.78 20.61
N SER A 394 79.66 -12.52 19.49
CA SER A 394 79.67 -14.00 19.44
C SER A 394 78.69 -14.68 20.40
N TYR A 395 77.58 -14.02 20.72
CA TYR A 395 76.50 -14.62 21.51
C TYR A 395 75.24 -14.75 20.66
N GLN A 396 74.51 -15.83 20.94
CA GLN A 396 73.18 -16.11 20.44
C GLN A 396 72.24 -16.14 21.64
N THR A 397 71.11 -15.46 21.52
CA THR A 397 70.02 -15.54 22.51
C THR A 397 68.74 -15.91 21.78
N SER A 398 67.92 -16.75 22.40
CA SER A 398 66.57 -17.02 21.88
C SER A 398 65.51 -16.74 22.93
N SER A 399 64.38 -16.24 22.46
CA SER A 399 63.18 -16.02 23.25
C SER A 399 62.01 -16.66 22.53
N ALA A 400 61.14 -17.32 23.28
CA ALA A 400 59.98 -17.97 22.73
C ALA A 400 58.70 -17.26 23.18
N LEU A 401 57.74 -17.20 22.27
CA LEU A 401 56.37 -16.81 22.50
C LEU A 401 55.53 -18.07 22.37
N ARG A 402 54.92 -18.51 23.48
CA ARG A 402 53.93 -19.57 23.48
C ARG A 402 52.56 -18.94 23.22
N LEU A 403 52.05 -19.12 22.01
CA LEU A 403 50.79 -18.56 21.55
C LEU A 403 49.73 -19.67 21.51
N SER A 404 48.75 -19.58 22.39
CA SER A 404 47.54 -20.40 22.36
C SER A 404 46.50 -19.72 21.45
N ILE A 405 46.09 -20.40 20.39
CA ILE A 405 45.11 -19.93 19.41
C ILE A 405 43.88 -20.81 19.50
N TYR A 406 42.74 -20.22 19.85
CA TYR A 406 41.45 -20.87 19.89
C TYR A 406 40.69 -20.62 18.60
N VAL A 407 40.33 -21.69 17.89
CA VAL A 407 39.46 -21.60 16.71
C VAL A 407 38.03 -21.82 17.17
N GLY A 408 37.21 -20.77 17.09
CA GLY A 408 35.79 -20.82 17.45
C GLY A 408 35.01 -21.74 16.50
N PRO A 409 33.84 -22.27 16.90
CA PRO A 409 33.08 -23.25 16.13
C PRO A 409 32.36 -22.70 14.87
N HIS A 410 32.33 -21.37 14.71
CA HIS A 410 31.56 -20.70 13.66
C HIS A 410 32.43 -19.80 12.78
N ALA A 411 32.00 -19.60 11.53
CA ALA A 411 32.79 -19.00 10.45
C ALA A 411 32.62 -17.48 10.28
N PHE A 412 32.18 -16.79 11.33
CA PHE A 412 31.71 -15.40 11.30
C PHE A 412 32.57 -14.37 10.57
#